data_AF-A0A7W6IEI6-F1
#
_entry.id   AF-A0A7W6IEI6-F1
#
_cell.length_a   1.000
_cell.length_b   1.000
_cell.length_c   1.000
_cell.angle_alpha   90.00
_cell.angle_beta   90.00
_cell.angle_gamma   90.00
#
_symmetry.space_group_name_H-M   'P 1'
#
loop_
_entity.id
_entity.type
_entity.pdbx_description
1 polymer ?
#
loop_
_entity_poly.entity_id
_entity_poly.type
_entity_poly.pdbx_seq_one_letter_code
_entity_poly.pdbx_strand_id
1 'polypeptide(L)'
;MATNQPPGYEIPTEMRDFAEKSVEQARKAVDGFINAAQKTADTFEGSATTVQTSARDAARKTFTYAEQNLHAAFDLAQRMVRAKDMQEAMQIQAEFARTQFEAMQAQMKEFGSLAQSAMKQPGSKK
;
A
#
# COMPACT_ATOMS: atom_id res chain seq x y z
N MET A 1 10.74 46.56 -19.69
CA MET A 1 11.26 45.20 -19.42
C MET A 1 10.09 44.38 -18.91
N ALA A 2 9.38 43.65 -19.78
CA ALA A 2 8.24 42.83 -19.36
C ALA A 2 8.77 41.44 -19.00
N THR A 3 8.64 41.05 -17.74
CA THR A 3 8.92 39.71 -17.23
C THR A 3 7.91 38.73 -17.81
N ASN A 4 8.27 38.10 -18.92
CA ASN A 4 7.52 37.00 -19.52
C ASN A 4 7.85 35.71 -18.77
N GLN A 5 7.25 35.52 -17.60
CA GLN A 5 7.25 34.24 -16.90
C GLN A 5 6.31 33.30 -17.69
N PRO A 6 6.76 32.11 -18.11
CA PRO A 6 5.88 31.18 -18.82
C PRO A 6 4.65 30.89 -17.95
N PRO A 7 3.44 30.79 -18.52
CA PRO A 7 2.26 30.42 -17.75
C PRO A 7 2.58 29.12 -17.00
N GLY A 8 2.41 29.15 -15.68
CA GLY A 8 2.70 28.01 -14.82
C GLY A 8 2.03 26.76 -15.39
N TYR A 9 2.75 25.64 -15.39
CA TYR A 9 2.20 24.36 -15.86
C TYR A 9 1.08 23.93 -14.91
N GLU A 10 -0.16 24.27 -15.27
CA GLU A 10 -1.39 23.88 -14.57
C GLU A 10 -2.06 22.74 -15.35
N ILE A 11 -2.40 21.67 -14.66
CA ILE A 11 -3.13 20.56 -15.29
C ILE A 11 -4.60 20.97 -15.49
N PRO A 12 -5.19 20.80 -16.69
CA PRO A 12 -6.61 21.11 -16.92
C PRO A 12 -7.54 20.29 -16.00
N THR A 13 -8.60 20.93 -15.49
CA THR A 13 -9.55 20.31 -14.54
C THR A 13 -10.24 19.08 -15.12
N GLU A 14 -10.61 19.10 -16.40
CA GLU A 14 -11.29 17.98 -17.06
C GLU A 14 -10.39 16.74 -17.14
N MET A 15 -9.08 16.94 -17.37
CA MET A 15 -8.11 15.85 -17.36
C MET A 15 -7.92 15.28 -15.96
N ARG A 16 -7.93 16.14 -14.95
CA ARG A 16 -7.87 15.77 -13.54
C ARG A 16 -9.06 14.90 -13.13
N ASP A 17 -10.27 15.35 -13.45
CA ASP A 17 -11.52 14.66 -13.13
C ASP A 17 -11.61 13.31 -13.84
N PHE A 18 -11.18 13.26 -15.10
CA PHE A 18 -11.12 12.00 -15.85
C PHE A 18 -10.10 11.02 -15.24
N ALA A 19 -8.91 11.50 -14.88
CA ALA A 19 -7.88 10.68 -14.25
C ALA A 19 -8.33 10.19 -12.87
N GLU A 20 -8.97 11.04 -12.06
CA GLU A 20 -9.54 10.67 -10.76
C GLU A 20 -10.60 9.55 -10.91
N LYS A 21 -11.55 9.72 -11.83
CA LYS A 21 -12.56 8.69 -12.12
C LYS A 21 -11.93 7.38 -12.60
N SER A 22 -10.85 7.46 -13.38
CA SER A 22 -10.15 6.28 -13.89
C SER A 22 -9.43 5.52 -12.78
N VAL A 23 -8.74 6.22 -11.87
CA VAL A 23 -8.08 5.63 -10.69
C VAL A 23 -9.09 5.00 -9.75
N GLU A 24 -10.20 5.69 -9.48
CA GLU A 24 -11.31 5.20 -8.66
C GLU A 24 -11.92 3.90 -9.24
N GLN A 25 -12.15 3.85 -10.56
CA GLN A 25 -12.67 2.66 -11.23
C GLN A 25 -11.67 1.51 -11.20
N ALA A 26 -10.40 1.78 -11.46
CA ALA A 26 -9.34 0.77 -11.39
C ALA A 26 -9.21 0.17 -9.99
N ARG A 27 -9.25 1.01 -8.94
CA ARG A 27 -9.27 0.56 -7.54
C ARG A 27 -10.43 -0.39 -7.30
N LYS A 28 -11.66 0.01 -7.66
CA LYS A 28 -12.86 -0.84 -7.48
C LYS A 28 -12.75 -2.19 -8.19
N ALA A 29 -12.20 -2.21 -9.41
CA ALA A 29 -12.01 -3.44 -10.16
C ALA A 29 -10.99 -4.38 -9.48
N VAL A 30 -9.86 -3.83 -9.03
CA VAL A 30 -8.82 -4.58 -8.32
C VAL A 30 -9.33 -5.10 -6.97
N ASP A 31 -10.00 -4.26 -6.18
CA ASP A 31 -10.59 -4.66 -4.90
C ASP A 31 -11.63 -5.78 -5.09
N GLY A 32 -12.47 -5.67 -6.13
CA GLY A 32 -13.42 -6.72 -6.50
C GLY A 32 -12.74 -8.05 -6.84
N PHE A 33 -11.66 -8.00 -7.61
CA PHE A 33 -10.86 -9.18 -7.97
C PHE A 33 -10.20 -9.83 -6.75
N ILE A 34 -9.56 -9.02 -5.89
CA ILE A 34 -8.91 -9.50 -4.66
C ILE A 34 -9.93 -10.18 -3.75
N ASN A 35 -11.09 -9.55 -3.53
CA ASN A 35 -12.16 -10.14 -2.71
C ASN A 35 -12.66 -11.48 -3.27
N ALA A 36 -12.78 -11.61 -4.60
CA ALA A 36 -13.17 -12.87 -5.23
C ALA A 36 -12.08 -13.95 -5.09
N ALA A 37 -10.81 -13.56 -5.22
CA ALA A 37 -9.67 -14.46 -5.03
C ALA A 37 -9.57 -14.96 -3.58
N GLN A 38 -9.74 -14.07 -2.59
CA GLN A 38 -9.77 -14.42 -1.17
C GLN A 38 -10.89 -15.42 -0.86
N LYS A 39 -12.12 -15.15 -1.30
CA LYS A 39 -13.26 -16.08 -1.11
C LYS A 39 -13.00 -17.47 -1.72
N THR A 40 -12.34 -17.51 -2.88
CA THR A 40 -12.01 -18.78 -3.54
C THR A 40 -10.95 -19.54 -2.74
N ALA A 41 -9.93 -18.84 -2.24
CA ALA A 41 -8.90 -19.41 -1.38
C ALA A 41 -9.50 -19.98 -0.08
N ASP A 42 -10.37 -19.22 0.59
CA ASP A 42 -11.03 -19.64 1.84
C ASP A 42 -11.92 -20.88 1.63
N THR A 43 -12.64 -20.96 0.51
CA THR A 43 -13.48 -22.11 0.16
C THR A 43 -12.66 -23.39 -0.07
N PHE A 44 -11.48 -23.25 -0.70
CA PHE A 44 -10.53 -24.35 -0.87
C PHE A 44 -9.90 -24.81 0.45
N GLU A 45 -9.72 -23.88 1.39
CA GLU A 45 -9.04 -24.14 2.66
C GLU A 45 -9.85 -25.00 3.63
N GLY A 46 -11.19 -24.93 3.58
CA GLY A 46 -12.08 -25.79 4.37
C GLY A 46 -11.95 -27.30 4.04
N SER A 47 -11.25 -27.67 2.97
CA SER A 47 -11.20 -29.05 2.45
C SER A 47 -9.86 -29.78 2.59
N ALA A 48 -8.75 -29.11 2.98
CA ALA A 48 -7.41 -29.70 2.88
C ALA A 48 -6.60 -29.67 4.20
N THR A 49 -6.38 -30.86 4.77
CA THR A 49 -5.75 -31.16 6.07
C THR A 49 -4.29 -30.68 6.22
N THR A 50 -4.04 -29.94 7.31
CA THR A 50 -2.88 -29.74 8.23
C THR A 50 -1.40 -29.86 7.79
N VAL A 51 -1.01 -30.48 6.67
CA VAL A 51 0.42 -30.71 6.34
C VAL A 51 1.07 -29.58 5.52
N GLN A 52 0.27 -28.66 4.97
CA GLN A 52 0.73 -27.62 4.02
C GLN A 52 0.88 -26.21 4.63
N THR A 53 0.78 -26.09 5.96
CA THR A 53 0.58 -24.82 6.69
C THR A 53 1.68 -23.79 6.42
N SER A 54 2.96 -24.18 6.35
CA SER A 54 4.07 -23.24 6.13
C SER A 54 4.07 -22.61 4.73
N ALA A 55 3.76 -23.39 3.69
CA ALA A 55 3.66 -22.86 2.32
C ALA A 55 2.39 -22.01 2.16
N ARG A 56 1.31 -22.36 2.85
CA ARG A 56 0.06 -21.60 2.89
C ARG A 56 0.21 -20.27 3.61
N ASP A 57 0.88 -20.25 4.75
CA ASP A 57 1.17 -19.03 5.48
C ASP A 57 2.07 -18.09 4.68
N ALA A 58 3.07 -18.65 3.98
CA ALA A 58 3.89 -17.88 3.05
C ALA A 58 3.04 -17.29 1.92
N ALA A 59 2.17 -18.08 1.28
CA ALA A 59 1.28 -17.61 0.22
C ALA A 59 0.34 -16.50 0.70
N ARG A 60 -0.32 -16.68 1.86
CA ARG A 60 -1.16 -15.66 2.49
C ARG A 60 -0.39 -14.37 2.74
N LYS A 61 0.82 -14.47 3.28
CA LYS A 61 1.65 -13.30 3.56
C LYS A 61 2.02 -12.55 2.28
N THR A 62 2.34 -13.28 1.20
CA THR A 62 2.56 -12.69 -0.13
C THR A 62 1.31 -11.98 -0.65
N PHE A 63 0.12 -12.57 -0.50
CA PHE A 63 -1.14 -11.92 -0.86
C PHE A 63 -1.38 -10.64 -0.06
N THR A 64 -1.19 -10.68 1.27
CA THR A 64 -1.31 -9.49 2.13
C THR A 64 -0.34 -8.38 1.72
N TYR A 65 0.91 -8.71 1.39
CA TYR A 65 1.87 -7.71 0.91
C TYR A 65 1.47 -7.15 -0.45
N ALA A 66 0.95 -7.98 -1.37
CA ALA A 66 0.46 -7.51 -2.65
C ALA A 66 -0.72 -6.53 -2.46
N GLU A 67 -1.67 -6.85 -1.58
CA GLU A 67 -2.79 -5.98 -1.22
C GLU A 67 -2.32 -4.64 -0.65
N GLN A 68 -1.41 -4.67 0.32
CA GLN A 68 -0.86 -3.45 0.93
C GLN A 68 -0.13 -2.58 -0.10
N ASN A 69 0.67 -3.18 -0.98
CA ASN A 69 1.37 -2.45 -2.04
C ASN A 69 0.41 -1.85 -3.06
N LEU A 70 -0.63 -2.58 -3.46
CA LEU A 70 -1.66 -2.10 -4.38
C LEU A 70 -2.43 -0.92 -3.78
N HIS A 71 -2.84 -1.01 -2.51
CA HIS A 71 -3.48 0.10 -1.81
C HIS A 71 -2.57 1.33 -1.74
N ALA A 72 -1.31 1.17 -1.36
CA ALA A 72 -0.36 2.28 -1.30
C ALA A 72 -0.14 2.93 -2.69
N ALA A 73 -0.10 2.12 -3.75
CA ALA A 73 0.01 2.60 -5.13
C ALA A 73 -1.24 3.38 -5.57
N PHE A 74 -2.44 2.90 -5.24
CA PHE A 74 -3.69 3.61 -5.54
C PHE A 74 -3.83 4.90 -4.74
N ASP A 75 -3.41 4.93 -3.47
CA ASP A 75 -3.41 6.16 -2.66
C ASP A 75 -2.47 7.21 -3.27
N LEU A 76 -1.26 6.80 -3.66
CA LEU A 76 -0.33 7.69 -4.35
C LEU A 76 -0.90 8.19 -5.67
N ALA A 77 -1.44 7.29 -6.50
CA ALA A 77 -2.04 7.64 -7.78
C ALA A 77 -3.21 8.62 -7.60
N GLN A 78 -4.09 8.39 -6.63
CA GLN A 78 -5.23 9.26 -6.35
C GLN A 78 -4.80 10.66 -5.89
N ARG A 79 -3.74 10.75 -5.10
CA ARG A 79 -3.17 12.03 -4.69
C ARG A 79 -2.50 12.74 -5.86
N MET A 80 -1.71 12.01 -6.67
CA MET A 80 -1.04 12.57 -7.84
C MET A 80 -2.02 13.08 -8.89
N VAL A 81 -3.10 12.35 -9.19
CA VAL A 81 -4.09 12.82 -10.17
C VAL A 81 -4.84 14.05 -9.69
N ARG A 82 -4.92 14.30 -8.38
CA ARG A 82 -5.52 15.52 -7.82
C ARG A 82 -4.57 16.72 -7.78
N ALA A 83 -3.27 16.51 -7.95
CA ALA A 83 -2.25 17.57 -7.88
C ALA A 83 -2.44 18.61 -8.98
N LYS A 84 -2.60 19.88 -8.61
CA LYS A 84 -2.92 21.00 -9.52
C LYS A 84 -1.74 21.36 -10.41
N ASP A 85 -0.55 21.23 -9.86
CA ASP A 85 0.71 21.58 -10.50
C ASP A 85 1.83 20.62 -10.06
N MET A 86 3.01 20.81 -10.67
CA MET A 86 4.19 19.99 -10.39
C MET A 86 4.75 20.18 -8.98
N GLN A 87 4.52 21.34 -8.36
CA GLN A 87 4.96 21.60 -6.99
C GLN A 87 4.13 20.78 -6.00
N GLU A 88 2.81 20.72 -6.16
CA GLU A 88 1.92 19.88 -5.37
C GLU A 88 2.25 18.38 -5.58
N ALA A 89 2.56 17.97 -6.81
CA ALA A 89 3.00 16.60 -7.10
C ALA A 89 4.31 16.23 -6.37
N MET A 90 5.29 17.14 -6.31
CA MET A 90 6.52 16.93 -5.55
C MET A 90 6.27 16.84 -4.04
N GLN A 91 5.36 17.65 -3.50
CA GLN A 91 4.97 17.55 -2.08
C GLN A 91 4.33 16.19 -1.78
N ILE A 92 3.43 15.70 -2.66
CA ILE A 92 2.82 14.38 -2.53
C ILE A 92 3.88 13.28 -2.50
N GLN A 93 4.89 13.35 -3.38
CA GLN A 93 5.98 12.37 -3.40
C GLN A 93 6.83 12.41 -2.12
N ALA A 94 7.12 13.60 -1.60
CA ALA A 94 7.86 13.78 -0.36
C ALA A 94 7.08 13.23 0.85
N GLU A 95 5.78 13.51 0.92
CA GLU A 95 4.90 12.97 1.96
C GLU A 95 4.79 11.45 1.87
N PHE A 96 4.64 10.88 0.68
CA PHE A 96 4.62 9.44 0.49
C PHE A 96 5.91 8.79 1.01
N ALA A 97 7.09 9.32 0.64
CA ALA A 97 8.37 8.81 1.13
C ALA A 97 8.47 8.88 2.67
N ARG A 98 7.97 9.97 3.26
CA ARG A 98 7.91 10.13 4.72
C ARG A 98 7.00 9.08 5.36
N THR A 99 5.79 8.87 4.85
CA THR A 99 4.86 7.86 5.37
C THR A 99 5.44 6.46 5.29
N GLN A 100 6.11 6.11 4.17
CA GLN A 100 6.79 4.82 4.03
C GLN A 100 7.93 4.65 5.05
N PHE A 101 8.69 5.72 5.31
CA PHE A 101 9.75 5.71 6.32
C PHE A 101 9.20 5.56 7.75
N GLU A 102 8.11 6.26 8.08
CA GLU A 102 7.41 6.15 9.36
C GLU A 102 6.84 4.73 9.56
N ALA A 103 6.24 4.14 8.53
CA ALA A 103 5.75 2.76 8.57
C ALA A 103 6.90 1.76 8.84
N MET A 104 8.04 1.92 8.16
CA MET A 104 9.22 1.09 8.36
C MET A 104 9.83 1.27 9.76
N GLN A 105 9.85 2.49 10.30
CA GLN A 105 10.28 2.73 11.68
C GLN A 105 9.34 2.09 12.71
N ALA A 106 8.03 2.17 12.49
CA ALA A 106 7.04 1.51 13.34
C ALA A 106 7.26 -0.02 13.33
N GLN A 107 7.45 -0.60 12.15
CA GLN A 107 7.75 -2.01 11.99
C GLN A 107 9.06 -2.42 12.70
N MET A 108 10.12 -1.61 12.60
CA MET A 108 11.38 -1.85 13.33
C MET A 108 11.21 -1.80 14.85
N LYS A 109 10.40 -0.86 15.37
CA LYS A 109 10.09 -0.79 16.81
C LYS A 109 9.33 -2.01 17.28
N GLU A 110 8.39 -2.50 16.48
CA GLU A 110 7.62 -3.71 16.76
C GLU A 110 8.51 -4.98 16.75
N PHE A 111 9.44 -5.08 15.79
CA PHE A 111 10.47 -6.13 15.82
C PHE A 111 11.39 -6.01 17.04
N GLY A 112 11.78 -4.79 17.43
CA GLY A 112 12.58 -4.55 18.62
C GLY A 112 11.87 -4.94 19.92
N SER A 113 10.57 -4.66 20.03
CA SER A 113 9.77 -5.06 21.19
C SER A 113 9.53 -6.57 21.22
N LEU A 114 9.32 -7.21 20.07
CA LEU A 114 9.23 -8.66 19.94
C LEU A 114 10.55 -9.35 20.31
N ALA A 115 11.68 -8.83 19.83
CA ALA A 115 13.01 -9.35 20.18
C ALA A 115 13.31 -9.22 21.68
N GLN A 116 12.97 -8.08 22.29
CA GLN A 116 13.07 -7.90 23.74
C GLN A 116 12.13 -8.84 24.52
N SER A 117 10.93 -9.10 24.00
CA SER A 117 9.97 -10.02 24.63
C SER A 117 10.41 -11.48 24.51
N ALA A 118 11.01 -11.86 23.38
CA ALA A 118 11.60 -13.18 23.17
C ALA A 118 12.83 -13.42 24.06
N MET A 119 13.67 -12.38 24.26
CA MET A 119 14.79 -12.43 25.21
C MET A 119 14.33 -12.42 26.68
N LYS A 120 13.12 -11.93 26.98
CA LYS A 120 12.50 -11.98 28.31
C LYS A 120 11.72 -13.27 28.57
N GLN A 121 11.60 -14.20 27.62
CA GLN A 121 11.08 -15.53 27.90
C GLN A 121 12.18 -16.30 28.64
N PRO A 122 12.04 -16.55 29.95
CA PRO A 122 13.12 -17.08 30.76
C PRO A 122 13.37 -18.53 30.37
N GLY A 123 14.63 -18.91 30.33
CA GLY A 123 15.05 -20.30 30.23
C GLY A 123 14.28 -21.13 31.25
N SER A 124 13.36 -21.96 30.76
CA SER A 124 12.72 -22.97 31.56
C SER A 124 13.45 -24.29 31.32
N LYS A 125 14.03 -24.77 32.43
CA LYS A 125 14.51 -26.13 32.71
C LYS A 125 15.98 -26.43 32.40
N LYS A 126 16.78 -26.43 33.47
CA LYS A 126 17.46 -27.66 33.90
C LYS A 126 17.43 -27.78 35.41
#